data_AF-M4WW99-F1
#
_entry.id   AF-M4WW99-F1
#
_cell.length_a   1.000
_cell.length_b   1.000
_cell.length_c   1.000
_cell.angle_alpha   90.00
_cell.angle_beta   90.00
_cell.angle_gamma   90.00
#
_symmetry.space_group_name_H-M   'P 1'
#
loop_
_entity.id
_entity.type
_entity.pdbx_description
1 polymer ?
#
loop_
_entity_poly.entity_id
_entity_poly.type
_entity_poly.pdbx_seq_one_letter_code
_entity_poly.pdbx_strand_id
1 'polypeptide(L)'
;MATLYRCTAPRLYPLALKLKTDQADADALLIDTFLHVWTDADGYHPTRSAALDWMVALLHQRAGLPPTAPSDEPWPELPPPDELWPAIRARLPDDEDDSRSLRWPLIIACVLGVLIGVLLSLSLLFDLRPVH
;
A
#
# COMPACT_ATOMS: atom_id res chain seq x y z
N MET A 1 3.43 -12.95 14.20
CA MET A 1 3.39 -12.13 12.97
C MET A 1 3.03 -12.94 11.73
N ALA A 2 3.89 -13.88 11.30
CA ALA A 2 3.75 -14.56 10.01
C ALA A 2 2.45 -15.34 9.83
N THR A 3 1.91 -15.94 10.90
CA THR A 3 0.66 -16.74 10.82
C THR A 3 -0.57 -15.87 10.56
N LEU A 4 -0.73 -14.74 11.25
CA LEU A 4 -1.87 -13.85 11.04
C LEU A 4 -1.87 -13.31 9.61
N TYR A 5 -0.74 -12.76 9.17
CA TYR A 5 -0.57 -12.28 7.80
C TYR A 5 -0.88 -13.39 6.79
N ARG A 6 -0.28 -14.57 6.92
CA ARG A 6 -0.54 -15.70 6.02
C ARG A 6 -2.01 -16.08 5.95
N CYS A 7 -2.73 -16.09 7.06
CA CYS A 7 -4.13 -16.48 7.10
C CYS A 7 -5.09 -15.42 6.54
N THR A 8 -4.77 -14.12 6.68
CA THR A 8 -5.73 -13.04 6.42
C THR A 8 -5.42 -12.24 5.17
N ALA A 9 -4.15 -12.11 4.80
CA ALA A 9 -3.74 -11.35 3.62
C ALA A 9 -4.29 -11.91 2.30
N PRO A 10 -4.47 -13.24 2.09
CA PRO A 10 -5.16 -13.75 0.89
C PRO A 10 -6.63 -13.32 0.78
N ARG A 11 -7.25 -12.91 1.89
CA ARG A 11 -8.63 -12.38 1.91
C ARG A 11 -8.66 -10.87 1.69
N LEU A 12 -7.71 -10.16 2.30
CA LEU A 12 -7.66 -8.69 2.25
C LEU A 12 -7.05 -8.15 0.95
N TYR A 13 -6.11 -8.88 0.33
CA TYR A 13 -5.40 -8.38 -0.84
C TYR A 13 -6.29 -8.24 -2.10
N PRO A 14 -7.13 -9.22 -2.46
CA PRO A 14 -8.09 -9.05 -3.55
C PRO A 14 -9.10 -7.92 -3.29
N LEU A 15 -9.38 -7.60 -2.03
CA LEU A 15 -10.20 -6.44 -1.67
C LEU A 15 -9.41 -5.15 -1.91
N ALA A 16 -8.16 -5.05 -1.44
CA ALA A 16 -7.31 -3.87 -1.68
C ALA A 16 -7.19 -3.53 -3.18
N LEU A 17 -7.05 -4.56 -4.02
CA LEU A 17 -7.01 -4.43 -5.49
C LEU A 17 -8.33 -3.97 -6.11
N LYS A 18 -9.47 -4.24 -5.46
CA LYS A 18 -10.77 -3.68 -5.89
C LYS A 18 -10.95 -2.22 -5.47
N LEU A 19 -10.25 -1.79 -4.42
CA LEU A 19 -10.37 -0.45 -3.84
C LEU A 19 -9.37 0.55 -4.46
N LYS A 20 -8.30 0.07 -5.09
CA LYS A 20 -7.25 0.89 -5.70
C LYS A 20 -7.10 0.57 -7.19
N THR A 21 -6.65 1.57 -7.95
CA THR A 21 -6.49 1.46 -9.40
C THR A 21 -5.19 0.78 -9.81
N ASP A 22 -4.10 1.05 -9.10
CA ASP A 22 -2.76 0.48 -9.34
C ASP A 22 -2.42 -0.54 -8.22
N GLN A 23 -1.72 -1.61 -8.58
CA GLN A 23 -1.26 -2.63 -7.64
C GLN A 23 -0.37 -2.06 -6.54
N ALA A 24 0.49 -1.08 -6.85
CA ALA A 24 1.37 -0.43 -5.88
C ALA A 24 0.58 0.28 -4.78
N ASP A 25 -0.53 0.91 -5.13
CA ASP A 25 -1.43 1.55 -4.16
C ASP A 25 -2.20 0.52 -3.35
N ALA A 26 -2.58 -0.61 -3.95
CA ALA A 26 -3.22 -1.72 -3.25
C ALA A 26 -2.26 -2.38 -2.24
N ASP A 27 -1.01 -2.61 -2.62
CA ASP A 27 0.06 -3.12 -1.76
C ASP A 27 0.30 -2.16 -0.59
N ALA A 28 0.45 -0.87 -0.86
CA ALA A 28 0.64 0.15 0.15
C ALA A 28 -0.53 0.20 1.15
N LEU A 29 -1.78 0.14 0.64
CA LEU A 29 -2.99 0.09 1.46
C LEU A 29 -3.02 -1.15 2.37
N LEU A 30 -2.66 -2.31 1.83
CA LEU A 30 -2.61 -3.56 2.59
C LEU A 30 -1.56 -3.50 3.70
N ILE A 31 -0.34 -3.04 3.38
CA ILE A 31 0.76 -2.89 4.35
C ILE A 31 0.36 -1.93 5.47
N ASP A 32 -0.18 -0.75 5.12
CA ASP A 32 -0.62 0.28 6.06
C ASP A 32 -1.74 -0.24 6.98
N THR A 33 -2.65 -1.06 6.45
CA THR A 33 -3.68 -1.75 7.25
C THR A 33 -3.05 -2.70 8.27
N PHE A 34 -2.09 -3.54 7.87
CA PHE A 34 -1.41 -4.44 8.80
C PHE A 34 -0.55 -3.70 9.83
N LEU A 35 0.10 -2.60 9.45
CA LEU A 35 0.83 -1.73 10.36
C LEU A 35 -0.10 -1.15 11.43
N HIS A 36 -1.30 -0.71 11.04
CA HIS A 36 -2.30 -0.23 11.99
C HIS A 36 -2.79 -1.33 12.92
N VAL A 37 -3.11 -2.52 12.39
CA VAL A 37 -3.48 -3.69 13.21
C VAL A 37 -2.42 -4.01 14.26
N TRP A 38 -1.14 -3.85 13.90
CA TRP A 38 -0.05 -4.10 14.84
C TRP A 38 0.12 -2.99 15.88
N THR A 39 -0.05 -1.74 15.47
CA THR A 39 0.17 -0.57 16.33
C THR A 39 -1.00 -0.32 17.27
N ASP A 40 -2.22 -0.67 16.85
CA ASP A 40 -3.47 -0.45 17.58
C ASP A 40 -4.29 -1.74 17.73
N ALA A 41 -3.61 -2.82 18.12
CA ALA A 41 -4.24 -4.12 18.35
C ALA A 41 -5.25 -4.07 19.53
N ASP A 42 -5.04 -3.17 20.49
CA ASP A 42 -5.88 -3.00 21.68
C ASP A 42 -7.28 -2.48 21.35
N GLY A 43 -7.47 -1.84 20.18
CA GLY A 43 -8.77 -1.42 19.68
C GLY A 43 -9.68 -2.58 19.22
N TYR A 44 -9.15 -3.80 19.08
CA TYR A 44 -9.94 -4.96 18.68
C TYR A 44 -10.77 -5.52 19.85
N HIS A 45 -12.09 -5.61 19.64
CA HIS A 45 -13.02 -6.19 20.60
C HIS A 45 -13.67 -7.46 20.05
N PRO A 46 -13.27 -8.67 20.51
CA PRO A 46 -13.74 -9.93 19.95
C PRO A 46 -15.23 -10.20 20.17
N THR A 47 -15.85 -9.50 21.11
CA THR A 47 -17.29 -9.57 21.37
C THR A 47 -18.13 -8.76 20.38
N ARG A 48 -17.51 -7.85 19.61
CA ARG A 48 -18.21 -6.98 18.64
C ARG A 48 -18.10 -7.46 17.20
N SER A 49 -16.99 -8.09 16.83
CA SER A 49 -16.77 -8.60 15.48
C SER A 49 -15.68 -9.66 15.42
N ALA A 50 -15.74 -10.53 14.42
CA ALA A 50 -14.59 -11.35 14.09
C ALA A 50 -13.42 -10.48 13.63
N ALA A 51 -12.19 -10.93 13.92
CA ALA A 51 -10.98 -10.18 13.61
C ALA A 51 -10.88 -9.80 12.13
N LEU A 52 -11.31 -10.69 11.24
CA LEU A 52 -11.30 -10.43 9.80
C LEU A 52 -12.28 -9.33 9.39
N ASP A 53 -13.49 -9.30 9.95
CA ASP A 53 -14.48 -8.26 9.63
C ASP A 53 -13.99 -6.88 10.10
N TRP A 54 -13.34 -6.85 11.27
CA TRP A 54 -12.66 -5.63 11.73
C TRP A 54 -11.53 -5.20 10.80
N MET A 55 -10.70 -6.13 10.32
CA MET A 55 -9.64 -5.82 9.35
C MET A 55 -10.20 -5.34 7.99
N VAL A 56 -11.32 -5.89 7.53
CA VAL A 56 -12.00 -5.41 6.30
C VAL A 56 -12.55 -4.00 6.50
N ALA A 57 -13.18 -3.72 7.65
CA ALA A 57 -13.66 -2.38 7.98
C ALA A 57 -12.49 -1.37 8.04
N LEU A 58 -11.38 -1.76 8.64
CA LEU A 58 -10.17 -0.94 8.67
C LEU A 58 -9.61 -0.69 7.26
N LEU A 59 -9.52 -1.72 6.42
CA LEU A 59 -9.08 -1.58 5.03
C LEU A 59 -9.93 -0.55 4.26
N HIS A 60 -11.25 -0.61 4.41
CA HIS A 60 -12.18 0.36 3.80
C HIS A 60 -11.99 1.76 4.36
N GLN A 61 -11.85 1.91 5.68
CA GLN A 61 -11.58 3.18 6.33
C GLN A 61 -10.30 3.83 5.78
N ARG A 62 -9.23 3.04 5.60
CA ARG A 62 -7.96 3.51 5.04
C ARG A 62 -8.04 3.80 3.55
N ALA A 63 -8.93 3.13 2.83
CA ALA A 63 -9.27 3.45 1.45
C ALA A 63 -10.17 4.70 1.31
N GLY A 64 -10.67 5.27 2.41
CA GLY A 64 -11.60 6.40 2.41
C GLY A 64 -13.03 6.04 2.00
N LEU A 65 -13.39 4.76 2.09
CA LEU A 65 -14.71 4.24 1.74
C LEU A 65 -15.54 3.97 3.00
N PRO A 66 -16.88 4.06 2.91
CA PRO A 66 -17.73 3.64 4.01
C PRO A 66 -17.47 2.16 4.34
N PRO A 67 -17.56 1.77 5.63
CA PRO A 67 -17.41 0.38 6.01
C PRO A 67 -18.47 -0.46 5.31
N THR A 68 -18.03 -1.58 4.73
CA THR A 68 -18.94 -2.57 4.15
C THR A 68 -19.86 -3.09 5.25
N ALA A 69 -21.15 -3.22 4.96
CA ALA A 69 -22.08 -3.86 5.87
C ALA A 69 -21.54 -5.27 6.21
N PRO A 70 -21.53 -5.67 7.49
CA PRO A 70 -21.09 -7.01 7.87
C PRO A 70 -21.91 -8.01 7.07
N SER A 71 -21.25 -8.87 6.30
CA SER A 71 -21.92 -9.94 5.59
C SER A 71 -22.26 -11.03 6.59
N ASP A 72 -23.55 -11.39 6.69
CA ASP A 72 -23.97 -12.57 7.47
C ASP A 72 -23.50 -13.88 6.84
N GLU A 73 -23.05 -13.84 5.57
CA GLU A 73 -22.47 -14.98 4.87
C GLU A 73 -21.10 -15.34 5.49
N PRO A 74 -20.92 -16.59 5.94
CA PRO A 74 -19.63 -17.07 6.39
C PRO A 74 -18.57 -16.92 5.29
N TRP A 75 -17.42 -16.37 5.64
CA TRP A 75 -16.30 -16.27 4.69
C TRP A 75 -15.97 -17.66 4.11
N PRO A 76 -15.85 -17.79 2.77
CA PRO A 76 -15.55 -19.07 2.16
C PRO A 76 -14.24 -19.64 2.71
N GLU A 77 -14.23 -20.95 2.93
CA GLU A 77 -12.99 -21.68 3.21
C GLU A 77 -12.06 -21.51 2.03
N LEU A 78 -10.87 -20.97 2.29
CA LEU A 78 -9.85 -20.81 1.27
C LEU A 78 -8.83 -21.94 1.38
N PRO A 79 -8.22 -22.36 0.26
CA PRO A 79 -7.09 -23.27 0.30
C PRO A 79 -5.93 -22.69 1.14
N PRO A 80 -4.93 -23.51 1.48
CA PRO A 80 -3.77 -23.06 2.25
C PRO A 80 -3.13 -21.79 1.65
N PRO A 81 -2.63 -20.86 2.48
CA PRO A 81 -2.05 -19.60 2.01
C PRO A 81 -0.96 -19.76 0.95
N ASP A 82 -0.16 -20.81 1.06
CA ASP A 82 0.92 -21.19 0.14
C ASP A 82 0.41 -21.55 -1.26
N GLU A 83 -0.83 -22.04 -1.39
CA GLU A 83 -1.48 -22.31 -2.68
C GLU A 83 -2.24 -21.08 -3.21
N LEU A 84 -2.75 -20.22 -2.32
CA LEU A 84 -3.51 -19.03 -2.68
C LEU A 84 -2.66 -17.93 -3.32
N TRP A 85 -1.48 -17.64 -2.76
CA TRP A 85 -0.66 -16.53 -3.24
C TRP A 85 -0.23 -16.66 -4.71
N PRO A 86 0.23 -17.83 -5.17
CA PRO A 86 0.49 -18.04 -6.60
C PRO A 86 -0.76 -17.83 -7.46
N ALA A 87 -1.93 -18.30 -7.00
CA ALA A 87 -3.18 -18.17 -7.75
C ALA A 87 -3.69 -16.73 -7.83
N ILE A 88 -3.51 -15.93 -6.77
CA ILE A 88 -3.83 -14.50 -6.78
C ILE A 88 -2.89 -13.77 -7.74
N ARG A 89 -1.57 -14.01 -7.64
CA ARG A 89 -0.57 -13.39 -8.51
C ARG A 89 -0.77 -13.73 -9.98
N ALA A 90 -1.11 -14.98 -10.30
CA ALA A 90 -1.35 -15.42 -11.67
C ALA A 90 -2.57 -14.73 -12.33
N ARG A 91 -3.48 -14.17 -11.53
CA ARG A 91 -4.66 -13.44 -12.03
C ARG A 91 -4.43 -11.94 -12.19
N LEU A 92 -3.35 -11.41 -11.62
CA LEU A 92 -3.05 -9.99 -11.70
C LEU A 92 -2.33 -9.70 -13.02
N PRO A 93 -2.75 -8.69 -13.79
CA PRO A 93 -1.97 -8.20 -14.91
C PRO A 93 -0.61 -7.71 -14.37
N ASP A 94 0.46 -8.00 -15.10
CA ASP A 94 1.81 -7.55 -14.75
C ASP A 94 1.92 -6.03 -14.99
N ASP A 95 1.39 -5.23 -14.06
CA ASP A 95 1.42 -3.76 -14.09
C ASP A 95 2.75 -3.17 -13.56
N GLU A 96 3.67 -4.05 -13.13
CA GLU A 96 4.99 -3.67 -12.63
C GLU A 96 5.80 -2.89 -13.70
N ASP A 97 5.50 -3.11 -14.98
CA ASP A 97 6.09 -2.40 -16.12
C ASP A 97 5.51 -0.97 -16.29
N ASP A 98 4.20 -0.79 -16.07
CA ASP A 98 3.52 0.51 -16.26
C ASP A 98 3.91 1.50 -15.14
N SER A 99 4.00 1.00 -13.91
CA SER A 99 4.41 1.75 -12.73
C SER A 99 5.91 2.13 -12.75
N ARG A 100 6.78 1.27 -13.30
CA ARG A 100 8.20 1.62 -13.55
C ARG A 100 8.33 2.69 -14.64
N SER A 101 7.54 2.60 -15.70
CA SER A 101 7.57 3.56 -16.82
C SER A 101 7.21 4.99 -16.36
N LEU A 102 6.25 5.13 -15.44
CA LEU A 102 5.79 6.43 -14.93
C LEU A 102 6.72 7.05 -13.88
N ARG A 103 7.46 6.22 -13.12
CA ARG A 103 8.34 6.69 -12.02
C ARG A 103 9.66 7.28 -12.51
N TRP A 104 10.22 6.75 -13.59
CA TRP A 104 11.48 7.26 -14.16
C TRP A 104 11.44 8.74 -14.54
N PRO A 105 10.44 9.27 -15.28
CA PRO A 105 10.41 10.69 -15.62
C PRO A 105 10.25 11.60 -14.40
N LEU A 106 9.53 11.15 -13.34
CA LEU A 106 9.40 11.91 -12.09
C LEU A 106 10.71 11.95 -11.30
N ILE A 107 11.43 10.83 -11.22
CA ILE A 107 12.75 10.76 -10.60
C ILE A 107 13.74 11.63 -11.37
N ILE A 108 13.74 11.55 -12.70
CA ILE A 108 14.59 12.39 -13.56
C ILE A 108 14.27 13.88 -13.33
N ALA A 109 13.00 14.28 -13.33
CA ALA A 109 12.59 15.67 -13.09
C ALA A 109 13.03 16.17 -11.71
N CYS A 110 12.91 15.33 -10.67
CA CYS A 110 13.32 15.68 -9.31
C CYS A 110 14.85 15.86 -9.21
N VAL A 111 15.63 14.92 -9.76
CA VAL A 111 17.10 15.00 -9.77
C VAL A 111 17.58 16.20 -10.58
N LEU A 112 16.99 16.45 -11.76
CA LEU A 112 17.36 17.59 -12.61
C LEU A 112 17.08 18.91 -11.89
N GLY A 113 15.94 19.03 -11.22
CA GLY A 113 15.58 20.22 -10.44
C GLY A 113 16.55 20.49 -9.29
N VAL A 114 16.95 19.44 -8.55
CA VAL A 114 17.95 19.56 -7.47
C VAL A 114 19.31 20.00 -8.04
N LEU A 115 19.75 19.43 -9.15
CA LEU A 115 21.04 19.73 -9.78
C LEU A 115 21.10 21.18 -10.30
N ILE A 116 20.02 21.65 -10.93
CA ILE A 116 19.86 23.03 -11.40
C ILE A 116 19.86 23.99 -10.20
N GLY A 117 19.13 23.67 -9.13
CA GLY A 117 19.11 24.47 -7.90
C GLY A 117 20.48 24.58 -7.23
N VAL A 118 21.24 23.48 -7.18
CA VAL A 118 22.61 23.45 -6.67
C VAL A 118 23.53 24.28 -7.55
N LEU A 119 23.44 24.17 -8.88
CA LEU A 119 24.23 24.98 -9.82
C LEU A 119 23.93 26.47 -9.69
N LEU A 120 22.66 26.86 -9.59
CA LEU A 120 22.26 28.25 -9.38
C LEU A 120 22.78 28.79 -8.05
N SER A 121 22.70 28.00 -6.99
CA SER A 121 23.23 28.37 -5.66
C SER A 121 24.74 28.53 -5.67
N LEU A 122 25.45 27.64 -6.37
CA LEU A 122 26.91 27.68 -6.51
C LEU A 122 27.35 28.90 -7.34
N SER A 123 26.65 29.20 -8.43
CA SER A 123 26.88 30.41 -9.24
C SER A 123 26.62 31.68 -8.43
N LEU A 124 25.56 31.73 -7.63
CA LEU A 124 25.28 32.87 -6.75
C LEU A 124 26.37 33.05 -5.68
N LEU A 125 26.86 31.94 -5.13
CA LEU A 125 27.95 31.94 -4.16
C LEU A 125 29.27 32.42 -4.78
N PHE A 126 29.51 32.11 -6.06
CA PHE A 126 30.70 32.54 -6.80
C PHE A 126 30.62 34.02 -7.21
N ASP A 127 29.44 34.50 -7.60
CA ASP A 127 29.18 35.90 -7.94
C ASP A 127 29.29 36.82 -6.70
N LEU A 128 28.88 36.31 -5.53
CA LEU A 128 29.00 36.99 -4.23
C LEU A 128 30.41 36.94 -3.60
N ARG A 129 31.40 36.33 -4.25
CA ARG A 129 32.81 36.40 -3.85
C ARG A 129 33.49 37.53 -4.65
N PRO A 130 33.45 38.79 -4.19
CA PRO A 130 34.26 39.85 -4.80
C PRO A 130 35.73 39.48 -4.68
N VAL A 131 36.41 39.50 -5.82
CA VAL A 131 37.87 39.40 -5.93
C VAL A 131 38.48 40.54 -5.11
N HIS A 132 39.18 40.19 -4.04
CA HIS A 132 40.13 41.07 -3.34
C HIS A 132 41.52 40.82 -3.91
#